data_AF-A0A286EN58-F1
#
_entry.id   AF-A0A286EN58-F1
#
_cell.length_a   1.000
_cell.length_b   1.000
_cell.length_c   1.000
_cell.angle_alpha   90.00
_cell.angle_beta   90.00
_cell.angle_gamma   90.00
#
_symmetry.space_group_name_H-M   'P 1'
#
loop_
_entity.id
_entity.type
_entity.pdbx_description
1 polymer ?
#
loop_
_entity_poly.entity_id
_entity_poly.type
_entity_poly.pdbx_seq_one_letter_code
_entity_poly.pdbx_strand_id
1 'polypeptide(L)'
;MNAQPKPAGGRADAASWLLAAVGAAVAPTRREWGEAMRAELDSIDEPGERRRFARSCVKVIVSDWTTLRSVLGSLLVLAAVVVGLVLAGTVRYLPLRLEGVVLVLLLASVSVVARRTRSRAWLPPFGPVADAPAGRVLRAGGYATIGVLMLFMLADLRFAQRQQHPTPPDAISALAFGIAALLLVGVAVTVALATSQRSPFDATGLAVVGLLSAGAGLVWYVVILLQSYVDTGLLAVAALLVAALVGVAAMTLTAWSGAPSATSLLAGLCAAVFASLLIFTAPQATYALFPGSVPDPSPGSYWPQLDPAGHQEQDRVEASDPYVGLVLVGGVLTLVACGLLGAMTRRPVGGPDRPELEPASQ
;
A
#
# COMPACT_ATOMS: atom_id res chain seq x y z
N MET A 1 -32.33 -35.59 42.55
CA MET A 1 -31.06 -35.74 41.81
C MET A 1 -31.23 -35.03 40.48
N ASN A 2 -30.71 -33.81 40.36
CA ASN A 2 -30.75 -33.05 39.11
C ASN A 2 -29.70 -33.63 38.17
N ALA A 3 -30.14 -34.31 37.11
CA ALA A 3 -29.26 -34.80 36.07
C ALA A 3 -28.59 -33.59 35.38
N GLN A 4 -27.30 -33.39 35.63
CA GLN A 4 -26.53 -32.42 34.86
C GLN A 4 -26.53 -32.88 33.40
N PRO A 5 -26.98 -32.04 32.45
CA PRO A 5 -26.95 -32.39 31.04
C PRO A 5 -25.49 -32.63 30.64
N LYS A 6 -25.24 -33.84 30.14
CA LYS A 6 -23.93 -34.27 29.64
C LYS A 6 -23.53 -33.30 28.52
N PRO A 7 -22.39 -32.58 28.60
CA PRO A 7 -21.95 -31.71 27.53
C PRO A 7 -21.73 -32.58 26.29
N ALA A 8 -22.59 -32.41 25.29
CA ALA A 8 -22.45 -33.10 24.02
C ALA A 8 -21.09 -32.72 23.43
N GLY A 9 -20.18 -33.69 23.35
CA GLY A 9 -18.85 -33.53 22.78
C GLY A 9 -18.96 -33.08 21.33
N GLY A 10 -18.88 -31.75 21.15
CA GLY A 10 -19.17 -31.07 19.91
C GLY A 10 -18.11 -31.35 18.86
N ARG A 11 -18.47 -32.14 17.85
CA ARG A 11 -17.92 -31.89 16.52
C ARG A 11 -18.30 -30.46 16.17
N ALA A 12 -17.30 -29.63 15.88
CA ALA A 12 -17.50 -28.26 15.41
C ALA A 12 -18.53 -28.28 14.28
N ASP A 13 -19.75 -27.82 14.56
CA ASP A 13 -20.83 -27.77 13.60
C ASP A 13 -20.42 -26.83 12.47
N ALA A 14 -20.50 -27.30 11.22
CA ALA A 14 -20.10 -26.51 10.07
C ALA A 14 -20.89 -25.17 10.00
N ALA A 15 -22.13 -25.15 10.50
CA ALA A 15 -22.93 -23.93 10.56
C ALA A 15 -22.37 -22.91 11.59
N SER A 16 -21.93 -23.36 12.76
CA SER A 16 -21.33 -22.47 13.76
C SER A 16 -19.96 -21.96 13.31
N TRP A 17 -19.15 -22.80 12.66
CA TRP A 17 -17.88 -22.36 12.05
C TRP A 17 -18.12 -21.33 10.94
N LEU A 18 -19.11 -21.56 10.07
CA LEU A 18 -19.47 -20.62 9.00
C LEU A 18 -19.90 -19.26 9.57
N LEU A 19 -20.81 -19.25 10.56
CA LEU A 19 -21.26 -18.01 11.21
C LEU A 19 -20.14 -17.32 12.00
N ALA A 20 -19.21 -18.07 12.61
CA ALA A 20 -18.04 -17.49 13.26
C ALA A 20 -17.09 -16.83 12.25
N ALA A 21 -16.80 -17.50 11.14
CA ALA A 21 -15.96 -16.96 10.06
C ALA A 21 -16.58 -15.71 9.44
N VAL A 22 -17.89 -15.75 9.19
CA VAL A 22 -18.66 -14.64 8.64
C VAL A 22 -18.69 -13.49 9.65
N GLY A 23 -19.03 -13.75 10.91
CA GLY A 23 -19.06 -12.76 11.98
C GLY A 23 -17.71 -12.09 12.24
N ALA A 24 -16.59 -12.79 12.03
CA ALA A 24 -15.24 -12.20 12.08
C ALA A 24 -14.99 -11.22 10.92
N ALA A 25 -15.71 -11.37 9.81
CA ALA A 25 -15.59 -10.56 8.60
C ALA A 25 -16.56 -9.36 8.58
N VAL A 26 -17.60 -9.38 9.43
CA VAL A 26 -18.60 -8.33 9.55
C VAL A 26 -18.00 -7.03 10.10
N ALA A 27 -18.49 -5.88 9.61
CA ALA A 27 -18.09 -4.56 10.10
C ALA A 27 -18.28 -4.43 11.63
N PRO A 28 -17.43 -3.66 12.34
CA PRO A 28 -17.51 -3.54 13.80
C PRO A 28 -18.88 -3.08 14.32
N THR A 29 -19.61 -2.28 13.56
CA THR A 29 -20.96 -1.78 13.89
C THR A 29 -22.04 -2.85 13.90
N ARG A 30 -21.77 -4.04 13.34
CA ARG A 30 -22.71 -5.17 13.28
C ARG A 30 -22.23 -6.36 14.12
N ARG A 31 -21.31 -6.15 15.06
CA ARG A 31 -20.89 -7.21 16.00
C ARG A 31 -22.06 -7.70 16.85
N GLU A 32 -22.90 -6.79 17.33
CA GLU A 32 -24.11 -7.11 18.08
C GLU A 32 -25.06 -7.98 17.25
N TRP A 33 -25.25 -7.65 15.97
CA TRP A 33 -26.01 -8.50 15.05
C TRP A 33 -25.38 -9.90 14.92
N GLY A 34 -24.06 -9.98 14.78
CA GLY A 34 -23.37 -11.27 14.66
C GLY A 34 -23.44 -12.11 15.94
N GLU A 35 -23.48 -11.48 17.11
CA GLU A 35 -23.70 -12.13 18.40
C GLU A 35 -25.14 -12.61 18.55
N ALA A 36 -26.12 -11.78 18.16
CA ALA A 36 -27.53 -12.17 18.14
C ALA A 36 -27.79 -13.37 17.21
N MET A 37 -27.24 -13.37 15.99
CA MET A 37 -27.38 -14.50 15.06
C MET A 37 -26.69 -15.77 15.57
N ARG A 38 -25.61 -15.67 16.36
CA ARG A 38 -25.00 -16.83 17.01
C ARG A 38 -25.89 -17.39 18.11
N ALA A 39 -26.48 -16.52 18.93
CA ALA A 39 -27.44 -16.94 19.96
C ALA A 39 -28.69 -17.59 19.35
N GLU A 40 -29.21 -17.06 18.24
CA GLU A 40 -30.30 -17.68 17.48
C GLU A 40 -29.89 -19.01 16.85
N LEU A 41 -28.67 -19.14 16.31
CA LEU A 41 -28.21 -20.44 15.81
C LEU A 41 -28.16 -21.49 16.92
N ASP A 42 -27.74 -21.10 18.12
CA ASP A 42 -27.60 -22.00 19.26
C ASP A 42 -28.94 -22.51 19.80
N SER A 43 -30.06 -21.82 19.54
CA SER A 43 -31.40 -22.29 19.90
C SER A 43 -32.03 -23.25 18.90
N ILE A 44 -31.41 -23.46 17.73
CA ILE A 44 -31.90 -24.39 16.69
C ILE A 44 -31.28 -25.77 16.90
N ASP A 45 -32.08 -26.77 17.25
CA ASP A 45 -31.61 -28.15 17.50
C ASP A 45 -31.37 -28.93 16.21
N GLU A 46 -32.17 -28.69 15.16
CA GLU A 46 -32.13 -29.50 13.94
C GLU A 46 -30.94 -29.10 13.02
N PRO A 47 -30.03 -30.01 12.65
CA PRO A 47 -28.84 -29.70 11.85
C PRO A 47 -29.15 -29.13 10.45
N GLY A 48 -30.28 -29.55 9.85
CA GLY A 48 -30.74 -29.06 8.55
C GLY A 48 -31.15 -27.59 8.61
N GLU A 49 -31.89 -27.21 9.65
CA GLU A 49 -32.35 -25.84 9.88
C GLU A 49 -31.19 -24.91 10.23
N ARG A 50 -30.25 -25.35 11.08
CA ARG A 50 -29.02 -24.61 11.40
C ARG A 50 -28.24 -24.20 10.15
N ARG A 51 -28.08 -25.12 9.19
CA ARG A 51 -27.38 -24.85 7.91
C ARG A 51 -28.16 -23.87 7.03
N ARG A 52 -29.49 -23.98 6.96
CA ARG A 52 -30.34 -23.05 6.20
C ARG A 52 -30.28 -21.65 6.81
N PHE A 53 -30.37 -21.55 8.13
CA PHE A 53 -30.23 -20.31 8.88
C PHE A 53 -28.88 -19.65 8.60
N ALA A 54 -27.77 -20.37 8.81
CA ALA A 54 -26.42 -19.84 8.54
C ALA A 54 -26.25 -19.38 7.07
N ARG A 55 -26.78 -20.12 6.10
CA ARG A 55 -26.77 -19.71 4.67
C ARG A 55 -27.59 -18.43 4.42
N SER A 56 -28.73 -18.28 5.08
CA SER A 56 -29.54 -17.05 4.99
C SER A 56 -28.80 -15.85 5.59
N CYS A 57 -28.15 -16.00 6.74
CA CYS A 57 -27.30 -14.96 7.33
C CYS A 57 -26.14 -14.57 6.39
N VAL A 58 -25.47 -15.56 5.77
CA VAL A 58 -24.44 -15.32 4.76
C VAL A 58 -25.01 -14.55 3.57
N LYS A 59 -26.18 -14.94 3.06
CA LYS A 59 -26.82 -14.27 1.92
C LYS A 59 -27.10 -12.80 2.22
N VAL A 60 -27.60 -12.49 3.41
CA VAL A 60 -27.83 -11.11 3.86
C VAL A 60 -26.53 -10.31 3.88
N ILE A 61 -25.45 -10.89 4.40
CA ILE A 61 -24.14 -10.23 4.44
C ILE A 61 -23.54 -10.02 3.04
N VAL A 62 -23.63 -11.04 2.19
CA VAL A 62 -23.11 -10.97 0.81
C VAL A 62 -23.91 -9.96 -0.01
N SER A 63 -25.21 -9.79 0.27
CA SER A 63 -26.04 -8.78 -0.36
C SER A 63 -25.74 -7.34 0.10
N ASP A 64 -25.11 -7.18 1.27
CA ASP A 64 -24.65 -5.87 1.75
C ASP A 64 -23.30 -5.53 1.11
N TRP A 65 -23.35 -4.68 0.07
CA TRP A 65 -22.17 -4.24 -0.69
C TRP A 65 -21.05 -3.66 0.20
N THR A 66 -21.41 -3.01 1.30
CA THR A 66 -20.42 -2.40 2.21
C THR A 66 -19.62 -3.47 2.95
N THR A 67 -20.31 -4.52 3.41
CA THR A 67 -19.67 -5.66 4.08
C THR A 67 -18.86 -6.47 3.08
N LEU A 68 -19.43 -6.77 1.90
CA LEU A 68 -18.73 -7.48 0.83
C LEU A 68 -17.41 -6.78 0.45
N ARG A 69 -17.43 -5.45 0.28
CA ARG A 69 -16.22 -4.66 -0.03
C ARG A 69 -15.17 -4.73 1.08
N SER A 70 -15.58 -4.70 2.35
CA SER A 70 -14.69 -4.83 3.50
C SER A 70 -14.02 -6.21 3.54
N VAL A 71 -14.80 -7.27 3.27
CA VAL A 71 -14.32 -8.65 3.22
C VAL A 71 -13.37 -8.84 2.04
N LEU A 72 -13.76 -8.44 0.83
CA LEU A 72 -12.91 -8.46 -0.37
C LEU A 72 -11.59 -7.73 -0.12
N GLY A 73 -11.65 -6.54 0.48
CA GLY A 73 -10.45 -5.77 0.78
C GLY A 73 -9.54 -6.45 1.82
N SER A 74 -10.08 -7.28 2.72
CA SER A 74 -9.29 -8.04 3.70
C SER A 74 -8.72 -9.31 3.10
N LEU A 75 -9.51 -10.01 2.26
CA LEU A 75 -9.06 -11.16 1.48
C LEU A 75 -7.95 -10.77 0.51
N LEU A 76 -8.03 -9.61 -0.13
CA LEU A 76 -6.99 -9.12 -1.04
C LEU A 76 -5.68 -8.86 -0.30
N VAL A 77 -5.73 -8.25 0.90
CA VAL A 77 -4.54 -8.07 1.74
C VAL A 77 -3.97 -9.42 2.17
N LEU A 78 -4.82 -10.36 2.59
CA LEU A 78 -4.38 -11.71 2.96
C LEU A 78 -3.73 -12.43 1.78
N ALA A 79 -4.33 -12.37 0.60
CA ALA A 79 -3.78 -12.95 -0.63
C ALA A 79 -2.43 -12.33 -0.97
N ALA A 80 -2.29 -11.00 -0.90
CA ALA A 80 -1.02 -10.31 -1.13
C ALA A 80 0.06 -10.73 -0.11
N VAL A 81 -0.31 -10.90 1.16
CA VAL A 81 0.60 -11.41 2.21
C VAL A 81 1.04 -12.84 1.89
N VAL A 82 0.11 -13.73 1.55
CA VAL A 82 0.45 -15.13 1.22
C VAL A 82 1.38 -15.18 0.01
N VAL A 83 1.07 -14.44 -1.07
CA VAL A 83 1.92 -14.36 -2.26
C VAL A 83 3.31 -13.83 -1.91
N GLY A 84 3.38 -12.74 -1.14
CA GLY A 84 4.66 -12.16 -0.70
C GLY A 84 5.49 -13.12 0.16
N LEU A 85 4.86 -13.84 1.09
CA LEU A 85 5.52 -14.84 1.94
C LEU A 85 6.00 -16.05 1.14
N VAL A 86 5.21 -16.53 0.17
CA VAL A 86 5.61 -17.61 -0.75
C VAL A 86 6.84 -17.17 -1.53
N LEU A 87 6.83 -15.97 -2.11
CA LEU A 87 7.96 -15.44 -2.87
C LEU A 87 9.20 -15.25 -2.00
N ALA A 88 9.07 -14.63 -0.82
CA ALA A 88 10.17 -14.51 0.13
C ALA A 88 10.71 -15.89 0.54
N GLY A 89 9.85 -16.90 0.71
CA GLY A 89 10.24 -18.27 1.00
C GLY A 89 11.08 -18.94 -0.08
N THR A 90 10.99 -18.49 -1.34
CA THR A 90 11.82 -18.99 -2.44
C THR A 90 13.24 -18.42 -2.47
N VAL A 91 13.54 -17.40 -1.64
CA VAL A 91 14.87 -16.81 -1.49
C VAL A 91 15.76 -17.79 -0.72
N ARG A 92 16.91 -18.16 -1.30
CA ARG A 92 17.81 -19.17 -0.73
C ARG A 92 18.62 -18.62 0.45
N TYR A 93 19.08 -17.38 0.36
CA TYR A 93 19.84 -16.75 1.44
C TYR A 93 18.95 -16.40 2.62
N LEU A 94 19.21 -17.01 3.77
CA LEU A 94 18.38 -16.92 4.97
C LEU A 94 18.15 -15.46 5.45
N PRO A 95 19.18 -14.59 5.56
CA PRO A 95 18.97 -13.21 6.00
C PRO A 95 18.01 -12.43 5.10
N LEU A 96 18.22 -12.44 3.77
CA LEU A 96 17.33 -11.76 2.82
C LEU A 96 15.90 -12.33 2.85
N ARG A 97 15.76 -13.65 3.04
CA ARG A 97 14.45 -14.28 3.23
C ARG A 97 13.73 -13.73 4.46
N LEU A 98 14.44 -13.61 5.58
CA LEU A 98 13.86 -13.04 6.81
C LEU A 98 13.50 -11.58 6.62
N GLU A 99 14.34 -10.78 5.97
CA GLU A 99 14.04 -9.37 5.66
C GLU A 99 12.81 -9.23 4.77
N GLY A 100 12.68 -10.07 3.73
CA GLY A 100 11.48 -10.10 2.88
C GLY A 100 10.21 -10.47 3.65
N VAL A 101 10.29 -11.47 4.55
CA VAL A 101 9.17 -11.84 5.43
C VAL A 101 8.79 -10.68 6.36
N VAL A 102 9.78 -10.03 6.99
CA VAL A 102 9.57 -8.87 7.87
C VAL A 102 8.92 -7.73 7.11
N LEU A 103 9.39 -7.40 5.90
CA LEU A 103 8.80 -6.38 5.05
C LEU A 103 7.32 -6.66 4.75
N VAL A 104 6.99 -7.87 4.32
CA VAL A 104 5.60 -8.28 4.04
C VAL A 104 4.72 -8.12 5.29
N LEU A 105 5.20 -8.57 6.45
CA LEU A 105 4.46 -8.45 7.71
C LEU A 105 4.31 -7.00 8.18
N LEU A 106 5.33 -6.16 7.98
CA LEU A 106 5.26 -4.72 8.29
C LEU A 106 4.23 -4.01 7.42
N LEU A 107 4.23 -4.23 6.11
CA LEU A 107 3.25 -3.65 5.18
C LEU A 107 1.82 -4.11 5.49
N ALA A 108 1.65 -5.40 5.82
CA ALA A 108 0.37 -5.95 6.28
C ALA A 108 -0.08 -5.29 7.58
N SER A 109 0.84 -5.11 8.53
CA SER A 109 0.57 -4.47 9.82
C SER A 109 0.14 -3.02 9.64
N VAL A 110 0.85 -2.24 8.81
CA VAL A 110 0.47 -0.86 8.46
C VAL A 110 -0.94 -0.83 7.86
N SER A 111 -1.22 -1.72 6.92
CA SER A 111 -2.53 -1.83 6.27
C SER A 111 -3.66 -2.18 7.25
N VAL A 112 -3.42 -3.09 8.19
CA VAL A 112 -4.38 -3.51 9.22
C VAL A 112 -4.59 -2.43 10.27
N VAL A 113 -3.50 -1.84 10.80
CA VAL A 113 -3.55 -0.77 11.80
C VAL A 113 -4.33 0.41 11.25
N ALA A 114 -4.04 0.83 10.02
CA ALA A 114 -4.70 1.96 9.39
C ALA A 114 -6.16 1.66 8.97
N ARG A 115 -6.69 0.44 9.19
CA ARG A 115 -8.12 0.09 9.09
C ARG A 115 -8.82 0.01 10.46
N ARG A 116 -8.10 -0.32 11.53
CA ARG A 116 -8.68 -0.69 12.84
C ARG A 116 -8.77 0.46 13.86
N THR A 117 -8.14 1.62 13.64
CA THR A 117 -7.94 2.66 14.67
C THR A 117 -9.16 3.50 15.09
N ARG A 118 -10.40 3.02 14.90
CA ARG A 118 -11.58 3.76 15.41
C ARG A 118 -11.65 3.82 16.95
N SER A 119 -10.94 2.95 17.66
CA SER A 119 -11.13 2.73 19.11
C SER A 119 -9.90 2.92 20.00
N ARG A 120 -8.68 3.02 19.46
CA ARG A 120 -7.45 3.10 20.29
C ARG A 120 -6.82 4.48 20.23
N ALA A 121 -6.98 5.24 21.32
CA ALA A 121 -6.43 6.58 21.50
C ALA A 121 -4.89 6.66 21.40
N TRP A 122 -4.17 5.55 21.55
CA TRP A 122 -2.70 5.54 21.59
C TRP A 122 -2.04 5.83 20.24
N LEU A 123 -2.62 5.47 19.09
CA LEU A 123 -2.00 5.70 17.77
C LEU A 123 -2.70 6.85 17.01
N PRO A 124 -2.50 8.13 17.41
CA PRO A 124 -3.32 9.25 16.96
C PRO A 124 -3.28 9.57 15.46
N PRO A 125 -2.23 9.29 14.65
CA PRO A 125 -2.24 9.81 13.29
C PRO A 125 -2.95 8.88 12.29
N PHE A 126 -3.24 7.62 12.65
CA PHE A 126 -3.91 6.67 11.76
C PHE A 126 -5.43 6.70 11.97
N GLY A 127 -6.18 6.99 10.91
CA GLY A 127 -7.63 7.00 10.92
C GLY A 127 -8.26 6.20 9.76
N PRO A 128 -9.58 5.96 9.81
CA PRO A 128 -10.32 5.53 8.62
C PRO A 128 -10.05 6.47 7.44
N VAL A 129 -10.20 5.95 6.22
CA VAL A 129 -10.03 6.75 4.99
C VAL A 129 -11.07 7.87 4.99
N ALA A 130 -10.68 9.07 4.54
CA ALA A 130 -11.65 10.14 4.27
C ALA A 130 -12.78 9.62 3.36
N ASP A 131 -14.03 10.02 3.61
CA ASP A 131 -15.20 9.48 2.89
C ASP A 131 -15.20 9.81 1.38
N ALA A 132 -14.33 10.74 0.97
CA ALA A 132 -14.10 11.11 -0.41
C ALA A 132 -13.64 9.92 -1.28
N PRO A 133 -14.16 9.78 -2.52
CA PRO A 133 -13.72 8.74 -3.44
C PRO A 133 -12.23 8.88 -3.78
N ALA A 134 -11.71 10.12 -3.89
CA ALA A 134 -10.31 10.40 -4.17
C ALA A 134 -9.36 9.76 -3.14
N GLY A 135 -9.63 9.90 -1.84
CA GLY A 135 -8.82 9.28 -0.79
C GLY A 135 -8.82 7.76 -0.85
N ARG A 136 -9.96 7.15 -1.20
CA ARG A 136 -10.06 5.69 -1.38
C ARG A 136 -9.29 5.19 -2.59
N VAL A 137 -9.40 5.88 -3.73
CA VAL A 137 -8.67 5.55 -4.96
C VAL A 137 -7.17 5.73 -4.75
N LEU A 138 -6.74 6.86 -4.17
CA LEU A 138 -5.34 7.13 -3.89
C LEU A 138 -4.74 6.09 -2.94
N ARG A 139 -5.47 5.70 -1.89
CA ARG A 139 -5.00 4.68 -0.94
C ARG A 139 -4.87 3.31 -1.59
N ALA A 140 -5.87 2.91 -2.38
CA ALA A 140 -5.84 1.63 -3.08
C ALA A 140 -4.72 1.60 -4.13
N GLY A 141 -4.57 2.67 -4.92
CA GLY A 141 -3.51 2.83 -5.90
C GLY A 141 -2.12 2.82 -5.26
N GLY A 142 -1.92 3.58 -4.18
CA GLY A 142 -0.65 3.61 -3.45
C GLY A 142 -0.24 2.23 -2.92
N TYR A 143 -1.15 1.49 -2.29
CA TYR A 143 -0.85 0.13 -1.85
C TYR A 143 -0.63 -0.85 -3.00
N ALA A 144 -1.35 -0.70 -4.11
CA ALA A 144 -1.11 -1.51 -5.30
C ALA A 144 0.29 -1.27 -5.87
N THR A 145 0.71 -0.01 -6.01
CA THR A 145 2.07 0.36 -6.45
C THR A 145 3.14 -0.19 -5.50
N ILE A 146 2.96 -0.05 -4.18
CA ILE A 146 3.90 -0.63 -3.19
C ILE A 146 3.97 -2.15 -3.33
N GLY A 147 2.83 -2.83 -3.51
CA GLY A 147 2.78 -4.27 -3.72
C GLY A 147 3.52 -4.70 -4.98
N VAL A 148 3.32 -4.01 -6.10
CA VAL A 148 4.02 -4.26 -7.37
C VAL A 148 5.54 -4.06 -7.21
N LEU A 149 5.97 -2.98 -6.56
CA LEU A 149 7.38 -2.73 -6.28
C LEU A 149 8.01 -3.80 -5.39
N MET A 150 7.30 -4.23 -4.35
CA MET A 150 7.74 -5.33 -3.49
C MET A 150 7.92 -6.64 -4.29
N LEU A 151 7.00 -6.94 -5.22
CA LEU A 151 7.11 -8.10 -6.09
C LEU A 151 8.34 -8.01 -7.02
N PHE A 152 8.60 -6.84 -7.60
CA PHE A 152 9.80 -6.62 -8.42
C PHE A 152 11.08 -6.79 -7.59
N MET A 153 11.17 -6.20 -6.40
CA MET A 153 12.33 -6.38 -5.52
C MET A 153 12.58 -7.85 -5.15
N LEU A 154 11.53 -8.62 -4.82
CA LEU A 154 11.68 -10.04 -4.50
C LEU A 154 12.07 -10.88 -5.72
N ALA A 155 11.55 -10.53 -6.90
CA ALA A 155 11.91 -11.20 -8.15
C ALA A 155 13.39 -10.94 -8.50
N ASP A 156 13.83 -9.70 -8.36
CA ASP A 156 15.21 -9.26 -8.60
C ASP A 156 16.21 -9.96 -7.68
N LEU A 157 15.92 -9.99 -6.36
CA LEU A 157 16.73 -10.74 -5.40
C LEU A 157 16.82 -12.24 -5.72
N ARG A 158 15.68 -12.84 -6.08
CA ARG A 158 15.62 -14.26 -6.43
C ARG A 158 16.46 -14.55 -7.66
N PHE A 159 16.48 -13.62 -8.61
CA PHE A 159 17.25 -13.73 -9.83
C PHE A 159 18.75 -13.59 -9.55
N ALA A 160 19.17 -12.55 -8.84
CA ALA A 160 20.58 -12.33 -8.46
C ALA A 160 21.19 -13.56 -7.76
N GLN A 161 20.42 -14.22 -6.89
CA GLN A 161 20.83 -15.46 -6.21
C GLN A 161 20.96 -16.69 -7.11
N ARG A 162 20.29 -16.72 -8.25
CA ARG A 162 20.42 -17.83 -9.22
C ARG A 162 21.68 -17.69 -10.04
N GLN A 163 22.08 -16.45 -10.35
CA GLN A 163 23.27 -16.17 -11.14
C GLN A 163 24.55 -16.22 -10.30
N GLN A 164 24.50 -15.70 -9.07
CA GLN A 164 25.64 -15.80 -8.17
C GLN A 164 25.82 -17.26 -7.73
N HIS A 165 27.01 -17.80 -7.95
CA HIS A 165 27.51 -18.97 -7.23
C HIS A 165 27.29 -18.80 -5.71
N PRO A 166 27.35 -19.85 -4.87
CA PRO A 166 26.91 -19.83 -3.45
C PRO A 166 27.65 -18.87 -2.49
N THR A 167 28.35 -17.87 -3.01
CA THR A 167 28.84 -16.73 -2.26
C THR A 167 27.67 -15.96 -1.64
N PRO A 168 27.79 -15.56 -0.36
CA PRO A 168 26.82 -14.67 0.26
C PRO A 168 26.71 -13.37 -0.55
N PRO A 169 25.52 -12.73 -0.59
CA PRO A 169 25.39 -11.40 -1.18
C PRO A 169 26.37 -10.45 -0.50
N ASP A 170 26.95 -9.55 -1.28
CA ASP A 170 27.81 -8.51 -0.75
C ASP A 170 27.01 -7.57 0.17
N ALA A 171 27.71 -6.93 1.10
CA ALA A 171 27.09 -6.05 2.09
C ALA A 171 26.31 -4.88 1.44
N ILE A 172 26.72 -4.47 0.24
CA ILE A 172 26.10 -3.37 -0.52
C ILE A 172 24.70 -3.77 -1.00
N SER A 173 24.53 -4.97 -1.57
CA SER A 173 23.21 -5.44 -2.02
C SER A 173 22.23 -5.61 -0.86
N ALA A 174 22.70 -6.15 0.28
CA ALA A 174 21.88 -6.27 1.48
C ALA A 174 21.46 -4.90 2.03
N LEU A 175 22.39 -3.93 2.06
CA LEU A 175 22.09 -2.56 2.47
C LEU A 175 21.09 -1.89 1.52
N ALA A 176 21.27 -2.04 0.20
CA ALA A 176 20.36 -1.48 -0.80
C ALA A 176 18.94 -2.03 -0.65
N PHE A 177 18.80 -3.34 -0.44
CA PHE A 177 17.51 -3.97 -0.16
C PHE A 177 16.87 -3.44 1.12
N GLY A 178 17.65 -3.34 2.22
CA GLY A 178 17.18 -2.79 3.49
C GLY A 178 16.70 -1.34 3.36
N ILE A 179 17.44 -0.50 2.63
CA ILE A 179 17.03 0.88 2.33
C ILE A 179 15.71 0.88 1.55
N ALA A 180 15.62 0.16 0.44
CA ALA A 180 14.42 0.12 -0.37
C ALA A 180 13.19 -0.42 0.41
N ALA A 181 13.39 -1.42 1.28
CA ALA A 181 12.36 -1.92 2.18
C ALA A 181 11.85 -0.84 3.16
N LEU A 182 12.77 -0.08 3.77
CA LEU A 182 12.42 1.06 4.64
C LEU A 182 11.67 2.15 3.88
N LEU A 183 12.05 2.43 2.63
CA LEU A 183 11.37 3.41 1.79
C LEU A 183 9.94 2.97 1.46
N LEU A 184 9.71 1.71 1.08
CA LEU A 184 8.37 1.18 0.83
C LEU A 184 7.48 1.27 2.08
N VAL A 185 8.02 0.97 3.26
CA VAL A 185 7.28 1.15 4.52
C VAL A 185 6.97 2.64 4.77
N GLY A 186 7.94 3.52 4.55
CA GLY A 186 7.74 4.98 4.66
C GLY A 186 6.61 5.46 3.77
N VAL A 187 6.59 5.05 2.50
CA VAL A 187 5.54 5.41 1.54
C VAL A 187 4.20 4.84 1.97
N ALA A 188 4.15 3.59 2.44
CA ALA A 188 2.93 2.99 2.97
C ALA A 188 2.34 3.79 4.13
N VAL A 189 3.20 4.32 5.01
CA VAL A 189 2.81 5.21 6.10
C VAL A 189 2.33 6.55 5.55
N THR A 190 3.04 7.18 4.59
CA THR A 190 2.60 8.44 3.96
C THR A 190 1.22 8.30 3.34
N VAL A 191 0.98 7.24 2.56
CA VAL A 191 -0.33 6.94 1.95
C VAL A 191 -1.40 6.81 3.03
N ALA A 192 -1.12 6.06 4.10
CA ALA A 192 -2.06 5.84 5.19
C ALA A 192 -2.40 7.15 5.93
N LEU A 193 -1.42 8.01 6.16
CA LEU A 193 -1.60 9.30 6.84
C LEU A 193 -2.31 10.32 5.96
N ALA A 194 -1.85 10.49 4.72
CA ALA A 194 -2.39 11.46 3.76
C ALA A 194 -3.87 11.18 3.42
N THR A 195 -4.27 9.90 3.40
CA THR A 195 -5.65 9.51 3.07
C THR A 195 -6.55 9.31 4.30
N SER A 196 -6.03 9.54 5.50
CA SER A 196 -6.81 9.41 6.74
C SER A 196 -7.83 10.55 6.89
N GLN A 197 -8.91 10.32 7.62
CA GLN A 197 -9.89 11.36 8.00
C GLN A 197 -9.29 12.51 8.84
N ARG A 198 -8.11 12.30 9.42
CA ARG A 198 -7.38 13.32 10.19
C ARG A 198 -6.38 14.10 9.35
N SER A 199 -6.24 13.74 8.08
CA SER A 199 -5.36 14.41 7.13
C SER A 199 -5.75 15.87 6.96
N PRO A 200 -4.79 16.79 6.78
CA PRO A 200 -5.08 18.17 6.41
C PRO A 200 -5.59 18.32 4.96
N PHE A 201 -5.58 17.25 4.17
CA PHE A 201 -6.07 17.28 2.80
C PHE A 201 -7.60 17.19 2.73
N ASP A 202 -8.19 18.07 1.94
CA ASP A 202 -9.56 17.95 1.46
C ASP A 202 -9.64 16.98 0.26
N ALA A 203 -10.86 16.77 -0.26
CA ALA A 203 -11.06 15.90 -1.42
C ALA A 203 -10.32 16.42 -2.67
N THR A 204 -10.26 17.74 -2.85
CA THR A 204 -9.61 18.40 -3.99
C THR A 204 -8.09 18.19 -3.96
N GLY A 205 -7.45 18.43 -2.81
CA GLY A 205 -6.01 18.22 -2.66
C GLY A 205 -5.60 16.77 -2.92
N LEU A 206 -6.38 15.79 -2.44
CA LEU A 206 -6.13 14.38 -2.75
C LEU A 206 -6.30 14.06 -4.25
N ALA A 207 -7.30 14.65 -4.90
CA ALA A 207 -7.51 14.48 -6.33
C ALA A 207 -6.35 15.08 -7.15
N VAL A 208 -5.89 16.29 -6.81
CA VAL A 208 -4.74 16.95 -7.45
C VAL A 208 -3.48 16.11 -7.32
N VAL A 209 -3.15 15.67 -6.10
CA VAL A 209 -1.98 14.82 -5.85
C VAL A 209 -2.07 13.52 -6.66
N GLY A 210 -3.22 12.84 -6.61
CA GLY A 210 -3.42 11.58 -7.31
C GLY A 210 -3.34 11.72 -8.84
N LEU A 211 -4.03 12.70 -9.41
CA LEU A 211 -4.10 12.91 -10.87
C LEU A 211 -2.75 13.35 -11.44
N LEU A 212 -2.05 14.27 -10.80
CA LEU A 212 -0.74 14.73 -11.30
C LEU A 212 0.31 13.62 -11.22
N SER A 213 0.34 12.86 -10.12
CA SER A 213 1.30 11.76 -9.97
C SER A 213 1.02 10.63 -10.97
N ALA A 214 -0.25 10.25 -11.13
CA ALA A 214 -0.66 9.24 -12.11
C ALA A 214 -0.41 9.70 -13.55
N GLY A 215 -0.72 10.97 -13.87
CA GLY A 215 -0.46 11.57 -15.16
C GLY A 215 1.04 11.58 -15.49
N ALA A 216 1.89 11.97 -14.54
CA ALA A 216 3.34 11.94 -14.71
C ALA A 216 3.87 10.53 -14.96
N GLY A 217 3.41 9.54 -14.18
CA GLY A 217 3.74 8.14 -14.39
C GLY A 217 3.34 7.63 -15.77
N LEU A 218 2.13 7.97 -16.24
CA LEU A 218 1.62 7.59 -17.56
C LEU A 218 2.40 8.26 -18.70
N VAL A 219 2.65 9.56 -18.59
CA VAL A 219 3.46 10.31 -19.58
C VAL A 219 4.87 9.71 -19.65
N TRP A 220 5.48 9.43 -18.49
CA TRP A 220 6.80 8.81 -18.45
C TRP A 220 6.82 7.40 -19.04
N TYR A 221 5.79 6.61 -18.78
CA TYR A 221 5.62 5.30 -19.39
C TYR A 221 5.55 5.38 -20.93
N VAL A 222 4.80 6.35 -21.48
CA VAL A 222 4.77 6.59 -22.93
C VAL A 222 6.13 7.01 -23.47
N VAL A 223 6.87 7.87 -22.75
CA VAL A 223 8.24 8.25 -23.13
C VAL A 223 9.14 7.01 -23.25
N ILE A 224 9.10 6.10 -22.27
CA ILE A 224 9.87 4.86 -22.29
C ILE A 224 9.52 4.00 -23.52
N LEU A 225 8.23 3.89 -23.87
CA LEU A 225 7.79 3.10 -25.02
C LEU A 225 8.21 3.69 -26.38
N LEU A 226 8.44 5.01 -26.45
CA LEU A 226 8.77 5.71 -27.70
C LEU A 226 10.26 5.92 -27.91
N GLN A 227 11.07 5.86 -26.84
CA GLN A 227 12.52 6.03 -26.93
C GLN A 227 13.14 4.72 -27.44
N SER A 228 13.98 4.80 -28.46
CA SER A 228 14.74 3.66 -29.01
C SER A 228 16.21 3.65 -28.56
N TYR A 229 16.65 4.69 -27.85
CA TYR A 229 17.98 4.80 -27.26
C TYR A 229 17.89 5.69 -26.03
N VAL A 230 18.62 5.34 -24.98
CA VAL A 230 18.53 5.99 -23.69
C VAL A 230 19.92 6.40 -23.22
N ASP A 231 20.18 7.72 -23.22
CA ASP A 231 21.24 8.26 -22.37
C ASP A 231 20.73 8.22 -20.91
N THR A 232 21.30 7.30 -20.14
CA THR A 232 20.94 7.01 -18.76
C THR A 232 21.06 8.26 -17.86
N GLY A 233 22.07 9.10 -18.10
CA GLY A 233 22.28 10.34 -17.34
C GLY A 233 21.23 11.40 -17.64
N LEU A 234 20.93 11.64 -18.91
CA LEU A 234 19.90 12.60 -19.32
C LEU A 234 18.51 12.17 -18.85
N LEU A 235 18.19 10.86 -18.94
CA LEU A 235 16.91 10.36 -18.43
C LEU A 235 16.78 10.53 -16.92
N ALA A 236 17.81 10.24 -16.13
CA ALA A 236 17.77 10.44 -14.69
C ALA A 236 17.46 11.90 -14.32
N VAL A 237 18.13 12.85 -14.98
CA VAL A 237 17.91 14.29 -14.77
C VAL A 237 16.51 14.70 -15.20
N ALA A 238 16.05 14.26 -16.38
CA ALA A 238 14.71 14.56 -16.87
C ALA A 238 13.62 14.00 -15.94
N ALA A 239 13.80 12.79 -15.42
CA ALA A 239 12.85 12.13 -14.55
C ALA A 239 12.76 12.84 -13.18
N LEU A 240 13.89 13.28 -12.62
CA LEU A 240 13.94 14.14 -11.43
C LEU A 240 13.25 15.49 -11.66
N LEU A 241 13.48 16.11 -12.81
CA LEU A 241 12.85 17.37 -13.18
C LEU A 241 11.32 17.22 -13.31
N VAL A 242 10.84 16.13 -13.91
CA VAL A 242 9.40 15.82 -13.99
C VAL A 242 8.81 15.66 -12.58
N ALA A 243 9.43 14.88 -11.70
CA ALA A 243 8.96 14.71 -10.33
C ALA A 243 8.91 16.05 -9.55
N ALA A 244 9.93 16.90 -9.73
CA ALA A 244 9.96 18.23 -9.13
C ALA A 244 8.85 19.15 -9.68
N LEU A 245 8.65 19.18 -11.00
CA LEU A 245 7.59 19.95 -11.65
C LEU A 245 6.20 19.51 -11.20
N VAL A 246 5.97 18.20 -11.03
CA VAL A 246 4.73 17.64 -10.49
C VAL A 246 4.49 18.13 -9.07
N GLY A 247 5.52 18.15 -8.22
CA GLY A 247 5.44 18.70 -6.87
C GLY A 247 5.08 20.18 -6.87
N VAL A 248 5.74 20.99 -7.71
CA VAL A 248 5.44 22.42 -7.83
C VAL A 248 4.00 22.63 -8.32
N ALA A 249 3.56 21.89 -9.35
CA ALA A 249 2.22 21.99 -9.90
C ALA A 249 1.14 21.60 -8.88
N ALA A 250 1.36 20.55 -8.09
CA ALA A 250 0.43 20.17 -7.03
C ALA A 250 0.33 21.27 -5.96
N MET A 251 1.47 21.82 -5.52
CA MET A 251 1.52 22.89 -4.54
C MET A 251 0.80 24.16 -5.04
N THR A 252 1.01 24.57 -6.29
CA THR A 252 0.37 25.76 -6.86
C THR A 252 -1.13 25.58 -7.02
N LEU A 253 -1.58 24.43 -7.54
CA LEU A 253 -3.00 24.16 -7.73
C LEU A 253 -3.77 24.08 -6.41
N THR A 254 -3.20 23.49 -5.36
CA THR A 254 -3.83 23.50 -4.03
C THR A 254 -3.80 24.88 -3.38
N ALA A 255 -2.75 25.68 -3.61
CA ALA A 255 -2.70 27.05 -3.12
C ALA A 255 -3.75 27.93 -3.80
N TRP A 256 -3.95 27.76 -5.11
CA TRP A 256 -4.98 28.46 -5.88
C TRP A 256 -6.40 28.06 -5.46
N SER A 257 -6.60 26.83 -4.99
CA SER A 257 -7.87 26.42 -4.39
C SER A 257 -8.07 26.93 -2.95
N GLY A 258 -7.18 27.79 -2.44
CA GLY A 258 -7.29 28.42 -1.12
C GLY A 258 -6.76 27.56 0.04
N ALA A 259 -6.01 26.49 -0.23
CA ALA A 259 -5.44 25.68 0.84
C ALA A 259 -4.33 26.45 1.59
N PRO A 260 -4.18 26.25 2.92
CA PRO A 260 -3.09 26.83 3.69
C PRO A 260 -1.71 26.48 3.10
N SER A 261 -0.72 27.37 3.23
CA SER A 261 0.63 27.17 2.67
C SER A 261 1.27 25.85 3.09
N ALA A 262 1.10 25.43 4.35
CA ALA A 262 1.59 24.15 4.86
C ALA A 262 0.93 22.94 4.16
N THR A 263 -0.37 22.99 3.91
CA THR A 263 -1.11 21.93 3.19
C THR A 263 -0.70 21.88 1.73
N SER A 264 -0.48 23.04 1.10
CA SER A 264 -0.03 23.12 -0.29
C SER A 264 1.40 22.59 -0.47
N LEU A 265 2.32 22.94 0.43
CA LEU A 265 3.66 22.35 0.45
C LEU A 265 3.60 20.83 0.59
N LEU A 266 2.73 20.34 1.50
CA LEU A 266 2.55 18.91 1.72
C LEU A 266 1.96 18.20 0.49
N ALA A 267 1.04 18.85 -0.23
CA ALA A 267 0.51 18.34 -1.50
C ALA A 267 1.65 18.16 -2.52
N GLY A 268 2.50 19.17 -2.65
CA GLY A 268 3.67 19.13 -3.52
C GLY A 268 4.63 18.01 -3.18
N LEU A 269 4.97 17.85 -1.89
CA LEU A 269 5.83 16.76 -1.43
C LEU A 269 5.23 15.38 -1.71
N CYS A 270 3.94 15.19 -1.41
CA CYS A 270 3.26 13.92 -1.67
C CYS A 270 3.21 13.60 -3.17
N ALA A 271 2.91 14.59 -4.01
CA ALA A 271 2.87 14.41 -5.45
C ALA A 271 4.25 14.06 -6.03
N ALA A 272 5.32 14.72 -5.56
CA ALA A 272 6.68 14.38 -5.96
C ALA A 272 7.06 12.94 -5.53
N VAL A 273 6.73 12.53 -4.31
CA VAL A 273 6.95 11.15 -3.82
C VAL A 273 6.25 10.13 -4.73
N PHE A 274 4.97 10.31 -5.00
CA PHE A 274 4.19 9.37 -5.80
C PHE A 274 4.61 9.38 -7.28
N ALA A 275 4.93 10.55 -7.84
CA ALA A 275 5.47 10.68 -9.18
C ALA A 275 6.80 9.91 -9.29
N SER A 276 7.75 10.10 -8.37
CA SER A 276 9.03 9.38 -8.37
C SER A 276 8.84 7.87 -8.34
N LEU A 277 7.92 7.36 -7.51
CA LEU A 277 7.62 5.93 -7.44
C LEU A 277 6.99 5.41 -8.73
N LEU A 278 6.02 6.12 -9.31
CA LEU A 278 5.37 5.69 -10.54
C LEU A 278 6.33 5.73 -11.74
N ILE A 279 7.16 6.77 -11.82
CA ILE A 279 8.22 6.92 -12.81
C ILE A 279 9.25 5.79 -12.69
N PHE A 280 9.63 5.38 -11.47
CA PHE A 280 10.50 4.22 -11.25
C PHE A 280 9.81 2.88 -11.56
N THR A 281 8.52 2.75 -11.24
CA THR A 281 7.76 1.50 -11.44
C THR A 281 7.48 1.25 -12.93
N ALA A 282 7.25 2.31 -13.71
CA ALA A 282 6.94 2.24 -15.14
C ALA A 282 7.93 1.40 -15.96
N PRO A 283 9.26 1.66 -15.95
CA PRO A 283 10.23 0.85 -16.69
C PRO A 283 10.22 -0.60 -16.20
N GLN A 284 10.25 -0.84 -14.89
CA GLN A 284 10.22 -2.18 -14.29
C GLN A 284 9.02 -3.00 -14.78
N ALA A 285 7.85 -2.37 -14.84
CA ALA A 285 6.64 -3.00 -15.36
C ALA A 285 6.73 -3.28 -16.86
N THR A 286 7.31 -2.38 -17.66
CA THR A 286 7.57 -2.63 -19.09
C THR A 286 8.45 -3.86 -19.28
N TYR A 287 9.57 -3.96 -18.56
CA TYR A 287 10.48 -5.11 -18.65
C TYR A 287 9.79 -6.43 -18.29
N ALA A 288 8.98 -6.41 -17.22
CA ALA A 288 8.32 -7.61 -16.74
C ALA A 288 7.20 -8.09 -17.67
N LEU A 289 6.49 -7.16 -18.33
CA LEU A 289 5.31 -7.46 -19.15
C LEU A 289 5.63 -7.60 -20.64
N PHE A 290 6.62 -6.85 -21.13
CA PHE A 290 6.98 -6.74 -22.55
C PHE A 290 8.50 -6.82 -22.72
N PRO A 291 9.11 -7.97 -22.41
CA PRO A 291 10.57 -8.14 -22.41
C PRO A 291 11.24 -7.78 -23.75
N GLY A 292 10.56 -8.04 -24.88
CA GLY A 292 11.12 -7.79 -26.21
C GLY A 292 10.90 -6.37 -26.75
N SER A 293 10.24 -5.48 -26.01
CA SER A 293 9.96 -4.11 -26.47
C SER A 293 10.94 -3.07 -25.94
N VAL A 294 11.94 -3.48 -25.15
CA VAL A 294 12.85 -2.52 -24.54
C VAL A 294 14.05 -2.28 -25.46
N PRO A 295 14.42 -1.01 -25.70
CA PRO A 295 15.67 -0.70 -26.35
C PRO A 295 16.89 -1.18 -25.57
N ASP A 296 17.85 -1.75 -26.29
CA ASP A 296 19.20 -2.03 -25.80
C ASP A 296 19.86 -0.69 -25.39
N PRO A 297 20.17 -0.48 -24.09
CA PRO A 297 20.77 0.75 -23.61
C PRO A 297 22.25 0.88 -23.98
N SER A 298 22.92 -0.22 -24.37
CA SER A 298 24.35 -0.23 -24.68
C SER A 298 24.68 -1.04 -25.96
N PRO A 299 24.19 -0.61 -27.14
CA PRO A 299 24.41 -1.31 -28.39
C PRO A 299 25.91 -1.39 -28.70
N GLY A 300 26.50 -2.56 -28.45
CA GLY A 300 27.94 -2.83 -28.62
C GLY A 300 28.76 -2.93 -27.33
N SER A 301 28.17 -3.08 -26.14
CA SER A 301 28.94 -3.41 -24.94
C SER A 301 29.64 -4.77 -25.13
N TYR A 302 30.97 -4.76 -24.98
CA TYR A 302 31.89 -5.87 -25.29
C TYR A 302 31.84 -7.05 -24.29
N TRP A 303 30.80 -7.16 -23.47
CA TRP A 303 30.69 -8.26 -22.53
C TRP A 303 30.64 -9.59 -23.31
N PRO A 304 31.42 -10.61 -22.90
CA PRO A 304 31.37 -11.92 -23.53
C PRO A 304 29.91 -12.37 -23.57
N GLN A 305 29.46 -12.72 -24.78
CA GLN A 305 28.03 -12.90 -25.10
C GLN A 305 27.36 -13.80 -24.07
N LEU A 306 26.56 -13.19 -23.19
CA LEU A 306 25.56 -13.89 -22.42
C LEU A 306 24.61 -14.59 -23.39
N ASP A 307 23.98 -15.66 -22.93
CA ASP A 307 22.84 -16.20 -23.66
C ASP A 307 21.75 -15.13 -23.80
N PRO A 308 20.79 -15.27 -24.75
CA PRO A 308 19.77 -14.24 -24.98
C PRO A 308 18.99 -13.85 -23.71
N ALA A 309 18.83 -14.79 -22.76
CA ALA A 309 18.20 -14.55 -21.47
C ALA A 309 19.06 -13.66 -20.54
N GLY A 310 20.37 -13.89 -20.49
CA GLY A 310 21.29 -13.04 -19.72
C GLY A 310 21.42 -11.64 -20.30
N HIS A 311 21.39 -11.49 -21.63
CA HIS A 311 21.45 -10.18 -22.27
C HIS A 311 20.22 -9.33 -21.95
N GLN A 312 19.02 -9.90 -22.12
CA GLN A 312 17.76 -9.23 -21.82
C GLN A 312 17.65 -8.79 -20.34
N GLU A 313 18.25 -9.56 -19.45
CA GLU A 313 18.32 -9.19 -18.03
C GLU A 313 19.31 -8.07 -17.77
N GLN A 314 20.48 -8.11 -18.39
CA GLN A 314 21.46 -7.03 -18.28
C GLN A 314 20.84 -5.72 -18.76
N ASP A 315 20.12 -5.74 -19.88
CA ASP A 315 19.38 -4.58 -20.40
C ASP A 315 18.37 -4.07 -19.37
N ARG A 316 17.65 -4.99 -18.70
CA ARG A 316 16.71 -4.64 -17.61
C ARG A 316 17.42 -3.91 -16.47
N VAL A 317 18.57 -4.41 -16.03
CA VAL A 317 19.33 -3.82 -14.91
C VAL A 317 19.87 -2.45 -15.32
N GLU A 318 20.59 -2.36 -16.45
CA GLU A 318 21.22 -1.14 -16.96
C GLU A 318 20.20 -0.03 -17.20
N ALA A 319 19.04 -0.36 -17.77
CA ALA A 319 18.03 0.63 -18.05
C ALA A 319 17.18 1.00 -16.82
N SER A 320 17.27 0.25 -15.72
CA SER A 320 16.66 0.62 -14.44
C SER A 320 17.53 1.52 -13.55
N ASP A 321 18.85 1.46 -13.74
CA ASP A 321 19.85 2.20 -12.96
C ASP A 321 19.60 3.73 -12.90
N PRO A 322 19.21 4.42 -14.00
CA PRO A 322 18.90 5.85 -13.99
C PRO A 322 17.86 6.27 -12.94
N TYR A 323 16.97 5.33 -12.59
CA TYR A 323 15.82 5.59 -11.75
C TYR A 323 16.07 5.25 -10.28
N VAL A 324 17.20 4.63 -9.92
CA VAL A 324 17.55 4.35 -8.52
C VAL A 324 17.66 5.66 -7.73
N GLY A 325 18.25 6.70 -8.33
CA GLY A 325 18.33 8.03 -7.73
C GLY A 325 16.95 8.62 -7.40
N LEU A 326 15.94 8.38 -8.23
CA LEU A 326 14.56 8.83 -7.99
C LEU A 326 13.93 8.14 -6.79
N VAL A 327 14.18 6.85 -6.58
CA VAL A 327 13.70 6.12 -5.41
C VAL A 327 14.33 6.69 -4.14
N LEU A 328 15.64 6.97 -4.16
CA LEU A 328 16.33 7.57 -3.02
C LEU A 328 15.79 8.97 -2.70
N VAL A 329 15.66 9.83 -3.71
CA VAL A 329 15.09 11.18 -3.56
C VAL A 329 13.64 11.11 -3.06
N GLY A 330 12.81 10.29 -3.69
CA GLY A 330 11.43 10.04 -3.25
C GLY A 330 11.38 9.52 -1.82
N GLY A 331 12.35 8.70 -1.43
CA GLY A 331 12.50 8.20 -0.07
C GLY A 331 12.79 9.28 0.96
N VAL A 332 13.71 10.20 0.67
CA VAL A 332 13.98 11.35 1.53
C VAL A 332 12.74 12.24 1.64
N LEU A 333 12.09 12.54 0.53
CA LEU A 333 10.85 13.33 0.52
C LEU A 333 9.71 12.66 1.32
N THR A 334 9.65 11.32 1.30
CA THR A 334 8.69 10.52 2.07
C THR A 334 8.87 10.75 3.58
N LEU A 335 10.12 10.77 4.08
CA LEU A 335 10.41 11.04 5.49
C LEU A 335 9.95 12.43 5.90
N VAL A 336 10.22 13.44 5.05
CA VAL A 336 9.78 14.83 5.28
C VAL A 336 8.26 14.93 5.28
N ALA A 337 7.58 14.35 4.28
CA ALA A 337 6.13 14.35 4.17
C ALA A 337 5.47 13.64 5.38
N CYS A 338 6.00 12.50 5.81
CA CYS A 338 5.55 11.80 7.02
C CYS A 338 5.70 12.65 8.29
N GLY A 339 6.84 13.32 8.45
CA GLY A 339 7.08 14.22 9.59
C GLY A 339 6.07 15.37 9.65
N LEU A 340 5.82 16.01 8.50
CA LEU A 340 4.84 17.10 8.38
C LEU A 340 3.40 16.62 8.61
N LEU A 341 2.99 15.49 7.99
CA LEU A 341 1.69 14.87 8.24
C LEU A 341 1.50 14.53 9.73
N GLY A 342 2.51 13.94 10.36
CA GLY A 342 2.49 13.61 11.78
C GLY A 342 2.38 14.84 12.68
N ALA A 343 3.06 15.94 12.33
CA ALA A 343 2.97 17.20 13.07
C ALA A 343 1.59 17.88 12.91
N MET A 344 1.04 17.88 11.69
CA MET A 344 -0.25 18.52 11.40
C MET A 344 -1.44 17.75 11.99
N THR A 345 -1.40 16.42 11.97
CA THR A 345 -2.46 15.55 12.54
C THR A 345 -2.54 15.60 14.07
N ARG A 346 -1.49 16.08 14.75
CA ARG A 346 -1.45 16.20 16.21
C ARG A 346 -2.05 17.49 16.75
N ARG A 347 -2.26 18.52 15.92
CA ARG A 347 -2.87 19.76 16.40
C ARG A 347 -4.30 19.44 16.84
N PRO A 348 -4.66 19.69 18.11
CA PRO A 348 -6.05 19.62 18.53
C PRO A 348 -6.82 20.51 17.56
N VAL A 349 -7.87 19.98 16.92
CA VAL A 349 -8.86 20.82 16.27
C VAL A 349 -9.34 21.72 17.40
N GLY A 350 -8.84 22.95 17.43
CA GLY A 350 -9.13 23.91 18.47
C GLY A 350 -10.63 23.86 18.65
N GLY A 351 -11.08 23.44 19.84
CA GLY A 351 -12.48 23.54 20.17
C GLY A 351 -12.89 24.96 19.78
N PRO A 352 -13.98 25.13 19.01
CA PRO A 352 -14.40 26.44 18.55
C PRO A 352 -14.29 27.36 19.75
N ASP A 353 -13.59 28.49 19.59
CA ASP A 353 -13.52 29.56 20.56
C ASP A 353 -14.84 29.54 21.28
N ARG A 354 -14.86 28.98 22.50
CA ARG A 354 -16.06 29.04 23.32
C ARG A 354 -16.22 30.55 23.38
N PRO A 355 -17.30 31.12 22.79
CA PRO A 355 -17.50 32.55 22.91
C PRO A 355 -17.33 32.80 24.39
N GLU A 356 -16.30 33.57 24.75
CA GLU A 356 -16.10 33.97 26.13
C GLU A 356 -17.48 34.44 26.56
N LEU A 357 -18.07 33.70 27.49
CA LEU A 357 -19.37 34.06 28.02
C LEU A 357 -19.16 35.46 28.55
N GLU A 358 -19.60 36.44 27.76
CA GLU A 358 -19.56 37.84 28.09
C GLU A 358 -20.17 37.91 29.49
N PRO A 359 -19.39 38.28 30.52
CA PRO A 359 -19.88 38.24 31.88
C PRO A 359 -21.10 39.17 31.92
N ALA A 360 -22.26 38.58 32.17
CA ALA A 360 -23.51 39.33 32.30
C ALA A 360 -23.29 40.43 33.33
N SER A 361 -23.16 41.67 32.87
CA SER A 361 -23.11 42.85 33.70
C SER A 361 -24.43 42.93 34.47
N GLN A 362 -24.35 42.75 35.79
CA GLN A 362 -25.41 43.06 36.75
C GLN A 362 -25.43 44.56 37.04
#